data_AF-A0A398BNI4-F1
#
_entry.id   AF-A0A398BNI4-F1
#
_cell.length_a   1.000
_cell.length_b   1.000
_cell.length_c   1.000
_cell.angle_alpha   90.00
_cell.angle_beta   90.00
_cell.angle_gamma   90.00
#
_symmetry.space_group_name_H-M   'P 1'
#
loop_
_entity.id
_entity.type
_entity.pdbx_description
1 polymer ?
#
loop_
_entity_poly.entity_id
_entity_poly.type
_entity_poly.pdbx_seq_one_letter_code
_entity_poly.pdbx_strand_id
1 'polypeptide(L)' 'MLQSYVLSLFLYFPKDKSEYIPASITFVIFAVAAVLTMRLIVKVSNKEAEKAKEFEAELEKKMAQPKQKS' A
#
# COMPACT_ATOMS: atom_id res chain seq x y z
N MET A 1 2.94 -9.71 35.63
CA MET A 1 1.49 -9.99 35.75
C MET A 1 0.73 -9.64 34.46
N LEU A 2 0.67 -8.38 34.03
CA LEU A 2 -0.08 -7.97 32.82
C LEU A 2 0.40 -8.63 31.52
N GLN A 3 1.72 -8.71 31.32
CA GLN A 3 2.31 -9.28 30.10
C GLN A 3 1.98 -10.77 29.90
N SER A 4 1.90 -11.54 30.99
CA SER A 4 1.50 -12.96 30.96
C SER A 4 0.01 -13.12 30.64
N TYR A 5 -0.83 -12.19 31.09
CA TYR A 5 -2.27 -12.23 30.83
C TYR A 5 -2.58 -11.93 29.36
N VAL A 6 -1.89 -10.95 28.79
CA VAL A 6 -1.97 -10.62 27.35
C VAL A 6 -1.55 -11.82 26.49
N LEU A 7 -0.46 -12.50 26.84
CA LEU A 7 -0.03 -13.72 26.13
C LEU A 7 -1.04 -14.86 26.28
N SER A 8 -1.65 -15.03 27.46
CA SER A 8 -2.67 -16.06 27.72
C SER A 8 -3.94 -15.88 26.88
N LEU A 9 -4.28 -14.65 26.47
CA LEU A 9 -5.45 -14.37 25.63
C LEU A 9 -5.27 -14.84 24.18
N PHE A 10 -4.02 -14.92 23.68
CA PHE A 10 -3.70 -15.34 22.31
C PHE A 10 -3.22 -16.79 22.21
N LEU A 11 -2.82 -17.40 23.32
CA LEU A 11 -2.35 -18.80 23.38
C LEU A 11 -3.48 -19.81 23.70
N TYR A 12 -4.71 -19.35 23.91
CA TYR A 12 -5.86 -20.25 23.97
C TYR A 12 -6.24 -20.68 22.54
N PHE A 13 -5.90 -21.92 22.20
CA PHE A 13 -6.28 -22.51 20.93
C PHE A 13 -7.64 -23.21 21.10
N PRO A 14 -8.73 -22.72 20.49
CA PRO A 14 -9.99 -23.43 20.52
C PRO A 14 -9.86 -24.87 20.02
N LYS A 15 -10.48 -25.78 20.77
CA LYS A 15 -10.47 -27.21 20.48
C LYS A 15 -11.26 -27.51 19.20
N ASP A 16 -12.29 -26.71 18.92
CA ASP A 16 -13.09 -26.78 17.70
C ASP A 16 -12.58 -25.77 16.66
N LYS A 17 -12.30 -26.24 15.45
CA LYS A 17 -11.76 -25.40 14.37
C LYS A 17 -12.75 -24.33 13.89
N SER A 18 -14.04 -24.53 14.16
CA SER A 18 -15.10 -23.61 13.76
C SER A 18 -14.98 -22.23 14.42
N GLU A 19 -14.38 -22.17 15.61
CA GLU A 19 -14.14 -20.92 16.34
C GLU A 19 -13.09 -20.02 15.64
N TYR A 20 -12.26 -20.56 14.74
CA TYR A 20 -11.31 -19.78 13.93
C TYR A 20 -11.91 -19.22 12.64
N ILE A 21 -13.11 -19.66 12.23
CA ILE A 21 -13.74 -19.21 10.98
C ILE A 21 -13.92 -17.69 10.95
N PRO A 22 -14.43 -17.02 12.00
CA PRO A 22 -14.59 -15.56 12.01
C PRO A 22 -13.25 -14.82 11.86
N ALA A 23 -12.20 -15.30 12.51
CA ALA A 23 -10.86 -14.71 12.41
C ALA A 23 -10.29 -14.86 10.99
N SER A 24 -10.48 -16.02 10.37
CA SER A 24 -10.04 -16.30 9.01
C SER A 24 -10.75 -15.43 7.97
N ILE A 25 -12.07 -15.25 8.11
CA ILE A 25 -12.87 -14.38 7.23
C ILE A 25 -12.37 -12.93 7.34
N THR A 26 -12.20 -12.44 8.57
CA THR A 26 -11.73 -11.08 8.82
C THR A 26 -10.34 -10.87 8.22
N PHE A 27 -9.42 -11.80 8.45
CA PHE A 27 -8.08 -11.76 7.87
C PHE A 27 -8.13 -11.72 6.33
N VAL A 28 -8.93 -12.56 5.70
CA VAL A 28 -9.07 -12.60 4.24
C VAL A 28 -9.62 -11.29 3.69
N ILE A 29 -10.63 -10.70 4.33
CA ILE A 29 -11.19 -9.40 3.91
C ILE A 29 -10.12 -8.32 3.96
N PHE A 30 -9.39 -8.22 5.08
CA PHE A 30 -8.31 -7.23 5.22
C PHE A 30 -7.14 -7.49 4.26
N ALA A 31 -6.77 -8.75 4.05
CA ALA A 31 -5.70 -9.12 3.12
C ALA A 31 -6.07 -8.73 1.68
N VAL A 32 -7.31 -9.03 1.25
CA VAL A 32 -7.82 -8.64 -0.07
C VAL A 32 -7.85 -7.12 -0.19
N ALA A 33 -8.37 -6.42 0.81
CA ALA A 33 -8.42 -4.96 0.82
C ALA A 33 -7.01 -4.33 0.74
N ALA A 34 -6.04 -4.88 1.46
CA ALA A 34 -4.64 -4.43 1.42
C ALA A 34 -4.02 -4.62 0.04
N VAL A 35 -4.21 -5.78 -0.58
CA VAL A 35 -3.71 -6.07 -1.94
C VAL A 35 -4.36 -5.12 -2.95
N LEU A 36 -5.67 -4.90 -2.87
CA LEU A 36 -6.37 -3.97 -3.76
C LEU A 36 -5.88 -2.54 -3.58
N THR A 37 -5.76 -2.08 -2.34
CA THR A 37 -5.24 -0.74 -2.01
C THR A 37 -3.83 -0.56 -2.55
N MET A 38 -2.93 -1.52 -2.32
CA MET A 38 -1.57 -1.47 -2.83
C MET A 38 -1.53 -1.37 -4.36
N ARG A 39 -2.35 -2.17 -5.06
CA ARG A 39 -2.47 -2.10 -6.52
C ARG A 39 -2.98 -0.74 -7.01
N LEU A 40 -3.95 -0.14 -6.31
CA LEU A 40 -4.46 1.19 -6.64
C LEU A 40 -3.38 2.26 -6.47
N ILE A 41 -2.65 2.24 -5.35
CA ILE A 41 -1.56 3.18 -5.08
C ILE A 41 -0.47 3.09 -6.16
N VAL A 42 0.00 1.88 -6.48
CA VAL A 42 1.03 1.67 -7.52
C VAL A 42 0.55 2.19 -8.88
N LYS A 43 -0.72 1.94 -9.24
CA LYS A 43 -1.29 2.43 -10.49
C LYS A 43 -1.33 3.96 -10.57
N VAL A 44 -1.68 4.64 -9.47
CA VAL A 44 -1.69 6.10 -9.41
C VAL A 44 -0.26 6.64 -9.46
N SER A 45 0.64 6.06 -8.67
CA SER A 45 2.06 6.46 -8.63
C SER A 45 2.73 6.35 -9.99
N ASN A 46 2.48 5.28 -10.75
CA ASN A 46 3.03 5.14 -12.10
C ASN A 46 2.54 6.24 -13.06
N LYS A 47 1.27 6.64 -12.96
CA LYS A 47 0.71 7.74 -13.78
C LYS A 47 1.32 9.09 -13.41
N GLU A 48 1.56 9.33 -12.12
CA GLU A 48 2.20 10.55 -11.64
C GLU A 48 3.67 10.60 -12.07
N ALA A 49 4.38 9.47 -11.99
CA ALA A 49 5.76 9.35 -12.43
C ALA A 49 5.91 9.60 -13.95
N GLU A 50 4.98 9.11 -14.77
CA GLU A 50 4.98 9.38 -16.21
C GLU A 50 4.80 10.87 -16.51
N LYS A 51 3.83 11.53 -15.87
CA LYS A 51 3.62 12.98 -16.01
C LYS A 51 4.81 13.81 -15.53
N ALA A 52 5.46 13.39 -14.45
CA ALA A 52 6.66 14.06 -13.94
C ALA A 52 7.80 13.99 -14.96
N LYS A 53 8.02 12.83 -15.59
CA LYS A 53 9.03 12.66 -16.65
C LYS A 53 8.75 13.53 -17.87
N GLU A 54 7.49 13.62 -18.31
CA GLU A 54 7.12 14.50 -19.42
C GLU A 54 7.42 15.97 -19.10
N PHE A 55 7.11 16.40 -17.88
CA PHE A 55 7.38 17.76 -17.41
C PHE A 55 8.88 18.06 -17.32
N GLU A 56 9.67 17.13 -16.78
CA GLU A 56 11.14 17.23 -16.75
C GLU A 56 11.72 17.35 -18.16
N ALA A 57 11.26 16.53 -19.11
CA ALA A 57 11.71 16.59 -20.50
C ALA A 57 11.33 17.91 -21.20
N GLU A 58 10.17 18.50 -20.88
CA GLU A 58 9.77 19.81 -21.40
C GLU A 58 10.64 20.94 -20.81
N LEU A 59 10.94 20.88 -19.52
CA LEU A 59 11.85 21.82 -18.85
C LEU A 59 13.26 21.75 -19.44
N GLU A 60 13.82 20.55 -19.63
CA GLU A 60 15.12 20.35 -20.27
C GLU A 60 15.14 20.94 -21.67
N LYS A 61 14.10 20.72 -22.48
CA LYS A 61 13.98 21.33 -23.81
C LYS A 61 13.92 22.86 -23.75
N LYS A 62 13.20 23.42 -22.77
CA LYS A 62 13.13 24.89 -22.56
C LYS A 62 14.46 25.48 -22.09
N MET A 63 15.25 24.73 -21.32
CA MET A 63 16.57 25.17 -20.84
C MET A 63 17.68 24.97 -21.89
N ALA A 64 17.59 23.92 -22.70
CA ALA A 64 18.52 23.62 -23.79
C ALA A 64 18.32 24.50 -25.02
N GLN A 65 17.13 25.11 -25.18
CA GLN A 65 16.99 26.23 -26.11
C GLN A 65 17.57 27.48 -25.44
N PRO A 66 18.71 28.02 -25.94
CA PRO A 66 19.27 29.24 -25.38
C PRO A 66 18.22 30.34 -25.52
N LYS A 67 18.00 31.10 -24.43
CA LYS A 67 17.27 32.37 -24.47
C LYS A 67 17.85 33.23 -25.59
N GLN A 68 17.24 33.16 -26.77
CA GLN A 68 17.53 34.02 -27.89
C GLN A 68 16.24 34.78 -28.17
N LYS A 69 16.33 36.11 -28.05
CA LYS A 69 15.29 37.16 -28.14
C LYS A 69 14.64 37.44 -26.78
N SER A 70 14.68 38.66 -26.23
CA SER A 70 14.91 40.01 -26.76
C SER A 70 15.52 40.90 -25.68
#